data_AF-A0A352HRF2-F1
#
_entry.id   AF-A0A352HRF2-F1
#
_cell.length_a   1.000
_cell.length_b   1.000
_cell.length_c   1.000
_cell.angle_alpha   90.00
_cell.angle_beta   90.00
_cell.angle_gamma   90.00
#
_symmetry.space_group_name_H-M   'P 1'
#
loop_
_entity.id
_entity.type
_entity.pdbx_description
1 polymer ?
#
loop_
_entity_poly.entity_id
_entity_poly.type
_entity_poly.pdbx_seq_one_letter_code
_entity_poly.pdbx_strand_id
1 'polypeptide(L)'
;EYRRICLAGADHSWSRTLSVDDANRVVSIQPHFYSDDSKERERVAAEYAGYRLHDILNSLTVAFRSYHEIRRYAEARGVAIINVTPGSMIDAFPRADLDSLRDDKTEIDETN
;
A
#
# COMPACT_ATOMS: atom_id res chain seq x y z
N GLU A 1 -3.37 -25.92 -3.26
CA GLU A 1 -2.88 -25.07 -2.15
C GLU A 1 -1.78 -24.16 -2.67
N TYR A 2 -1.73 -22.89 -2.23
CA TYR A 2 -0.66 -21.96 -2.60
C TYR A 2 0.42 -21.94 -1.52
N ARG A 3 1.69 -22.14 -1.89
CA ARG A 3 2.82 -22.02 -0.95
C ARG A 3 3.41 -20.61 -0.90
N ARG A 4 3.17 -19.80 -1.94
CA ARG A 4 3.72 -18.45 -2.10
C ARG A 4 2.68 -17.54 -2.76
N ILE A 5 2.50 -16.33 -2.22
CA ILE A 5 1.60 -15.28 -2.74
C ILE A 5 2.45 -14.03 -2.99
N CYS A 6 2.41 -13.50 -4.21
CA CYS A 6 3.08 -12.23 -4.55
C CYS A 6 2.07 -11.09 -4.54
N LEU A 7 2.34 -10.05 -3.75
CA LEU A 7 1.53 -8.85 -3.62
C LEU A 7 2.07 -7.74 -4.53
N ALA A 8 1.39 -7.53 -5.66
CA ALA A 8 1.69 -6.49 -6.64
C ALA A 8 0.61 -5.40 -6.64
N GLY A 9 0.99 -4.15 -6.93
CA GLY A 9 0.08 -3.00 -7.00
C GLY A 9 -0.44 -2.49 -5.65
N ALA A 10 0.09 -2.98 -4.53
CA ALA A 10 -0.35 -2.57 -3.19
C ALA A 10 0.70 -1.68 -2.53
N ASP A 11 0.61 -0.37 -2.78
CA ASP A 11 1.59 0.61 -2.33
C ASP A 11 1.23 1.24 -0.96
N HIS A 12 -0.04 1.48 -0.67
CA HIS A 12 -0.51 2.14 0.57
C HIS A 12 0.22 3.45 0.89
N SER A 13 0.52 4.23 -0.15
CA SER A 13 1.37 5.43 -0.05
C SER A 13 0.62 6.74 0.20
N TRP A 14 -0.71 6.71 0.29
CA TRP A 14 -1.62 7.85 0.48
C TRP A 14 -1.29 8.78 1.66
N SER A 15 -0.66 8.29 2.73
CA SER A 15 -0.24 9.16 3.83
C SER A 15 0.80 10.20 3.41
N ARG A 16 1.52 9.97 2.30
CA ARG A 16 2.54 10.90 1.78
C ARG A 16 1.95 12.20 1.23
N THR A 17 0.67 12.20 0.88
CA THR A 17 -0.02 13.37 0.31
C THR A 17 -0.97 14.03 1.30
N LEU A 18 -1.18 13.47 2.49
CA LEU A 18 -2.04 14.07 3.52
C LEU A 18 -1.43 15.36 4.08
N SER A 19 -2.26 16.40 4.15
CA SER A 19 -1.91 17.69 4.76
C SER A 19 -3.13 18.32 5.45
N VAL A 20 -2.90 19.39 6.21
CA VAL A 20 -3.94 20.24 6.78
C VAL A 20 -3.76 21.65 6.23
N ASP A 21 -4.82 22.23 5.67
CA ASP A 21 -4.79 23.58 5.12
C ASP A 21 -4.96 24.68 6.20
N ASP A 22 -4.81 25.94 5.81
CA ASP A 22 -4.96 27.10 6.71
C ASP A 22 -6.38 27.25 7.28
N ALA A 23 -7.37 26.56 6.70
CA ALA A 23 -8.74 26.50 7.20
C ALA A 23 -8.98 25.30 8.15
N ASN A 24 -7.93 24.60 8.56
CA ASN A 24 -7.97 23.39 9.41
C ASN A 24 -8.74 22.22 8.79
N ARG A 25 -8.72 22.09 7.46
CA ARG A 25 -9.33 20.98 6.73
C ARG A 25 -8.25 19.99 6.33
N VAL A 26 -8.56 18.70 6.41
CA VAL A 26 -7.66 17.67 5.90
C VAL A 26 -7.79 17.61 4.38
N VAL A 27 -6.66 17.61 3.68
CA VAL A 27 -6.59 17.62 2.22
C VAL A 27 -5.52 16.63 1.73
N SER A 28 -5.63 16.20 0.46
CA SER A 28 -4.61 15.37 -0.20
C SER A 28 -3.89 16.17 -1.28
N ILE A 29 -2.67 16.63 -1.01
CA ILE A 29 -1.88 17.43 -1.94
C ILE A 29 -1.11 16.49 -2.87
N GLN A 30 -1.54 16.39 -4.13
CA GLN A 30 -0.81 15.67 -5.16
C GLN A 30 0.14 16.64 -5.91
N PRO A 31 1.47 16.56 -5.72
CA PRO A 31 2.40 17.59 -6.22
C PRO A 31 2.56 17.61 -7.74
N HIS A 32 2.25 16.51 -8.42
CA HIS A 32 2.61 16.30 -9.82
C HIS A 32 1.52 16.64 -10.83
N PHE A 33 0.35 17.15 -10.40
CA PHE A 33 -0.78 17.23 -11.31
C PHE A 33 -1.22 18.63 -11.72
N TYR A 34 -1.24 19.66 -10.86
CA TYR A 34 -1.96 20.90 -11.25
C TYR A 34 -1.42 22.20 -10.68
N SER A 35 -0.88 23.05 -11.55
CA SER A 35 -0.49 24.42 -11.20
C SER A 35 -1.63 25.44 -11.19
N ASP A 36 -2.79 25.20 -11.83
CA ASP A 36 -3.82 26.25 -11.94
C ASP A 36 -5.26 25.75 -12.26
N ASP A 37 -5.90 24.97 -11.37
CA ASP A 37 -7.36 24.85 -11.44
C ASP A 37 -8.04 24.91 -10.06
N SER A 38 -8.80 25.98 -9.84
CA SER A 38 -9.51 26.27 -8.59
C SER A 38 -10.62 25.24 -8.28
N LYS A 39 -11.22 24.64 -9.31
CA LYS A 39 -12.29 23.64 -9.15
C LYS A 39 -11.77 22.31 -8.63
N GLU A 40 -10.57 21.90 -9.02
CA GLU A 40 -9.98 20.65 -8.56
C GLU A 40 -9.43 20.77 -7.12
N ARG A 41 -9.05 21.98 -6.66
CA ARG A 41 -8.76 22.22 -5.23
C ARG A 41 -9.98 21.97 -4.34
N GLU A 42 -11.16 22.36 -4.80
CA GLU A 42 -12.42 22.13 -4.09
C GLU A 42 -12.79 20.63 -4.07
N ARG A 43 -12.47 19.91 -5.15
CA ARG A 43 -12.69 18.47 -5.27
C ARG A 43 -11.75 17.65 -4.39
N VAL A 44 -10.47 18.03 -4.31
CA VAL A 44 -9.47 17.45 -3.40
C VAL A 44 -9.84 17.69 -1.94
N ALA A 45 -10.39 18.87 -1.62
CA ALA A 45 -10.89 19.16 -0.28
C ALA A 45 -12.12 18.31 0.10
N ALA A 46 -12.86 17.78 -0.88
CA ALA A 46 -14.03 16.94 -0.63
C ALA A 46 -13.68 15.51 -0.20
N GLU A 47 -12.53 14.95 -0.63
CA GLU A 47 -12.18 13.54 -0.36
C GLU A 47 -12.09 13.23 1.15
N TYR A 48 -11.52 14.16 1.92
CA TYR A 48 -11.39 14.05 3.38
C TYR A 48 -12.32 15.03 4.12
N ALA A 49 -13.30 15.59 3.43
CA ALA A 49 -14.26 16.50 4.06
C ALA A 49 -14.99 15.78 5.21
N GLY A 50 -14.99 16.41 6.37
CA GLY A 50 -15.64 15.89 7.57
C GLY A 50 -14.78 14.94 8.41
N TYR A 51 -13.64 14.47 7.91
CA TYR A 51 -12.69 13.69 8.72
C TYR A 51 -11.68 14.59 9.41
N ARG A 52 -11.32 14.23 10.65
CA ARG A 52 -10.14 14.78 11.32
C ARG A 52 -8.92 13.97 10.90
N LEU A 53 -7.75 14.60 10.97
CA LEU A 53 -6.49 13.92 10.62
C LEU A 53 -6.29 12.63 11.45
N HIS A 54 -6.66 12.65 12.72
CA HIS A 54 -6.54 11.47 13.58
C HIS A 54 -7.46 10.32 13.17
N ASP A 55 -8.61 10.58 12.55
CA ASP A 55 -9.51 9.53 12.05
C ASP A 55 -8.84 8.75 10.91
N ILE A 56 -8.19 9.47 10.02
CA ILE A 56 -7.45 8.90 8.88
C ILE A 56 -6.21 8.15 9.39
N LEU A 57 -5.45 8.73 10.32
CA LEU A 57 -4.30 8.06 10.94
C LEU A 57 -4.70 6.82 11.74
N ASN A 58 -5.86 6.82 12.40
CA ASN A 58 -6.39 5.64 13.05
C ASN A 58 -6.77 4.55 12.03
N SER A 59 -7.38 4.94 10.91
CA SER A 59 -7.72 4.01 9.82
C SER A 59 -6.46 3.39 9.21
N LEU A 60 -5.42 4.21 8.97
CA LEU A 60 -4.08 3.76 8.58
C LEU A 60 -3.49 2.77 9.58
N THR A 61 -3.58 3.09 10.88
CA THR A 61 -3.10 2.21 11.95
C THR A 61 -3.79 0.85 11.92
N VAL A 62 -5.11 0.83 11.75
CA VAL A 62 -5.88 -0.41 11.61
C VAL A 62 -5.41 -1.20 10.38
N ALA A 63 -5.31 -0.57 9.21
CA ALA A 63 -4.88 -1.22 7.98
C ALA A 63 -3.48 -1.85 8.10
N PHE A 64 -2.49 -1.08 8.57
CA PHE A 64 -1.11 -1.58 8.70
C PHE A 64 -0.98 -2.68 9.76
N ARG A 65 -1.69 -2.57 10.89
CA ARG A 65 -1.72 -3.63 11.89
C ARG A 65 -2.32 -4.93 11.33
N SER A 66 -3.39 -4.82 10.55
CA SER A 66 -4.04 -5.98 9.92
C SER A 66 -3.10 -6.73 8.97
N TYR A 67 -2.15 -6.06 8.30
CA TYR A 67 -1.17 -6.77 7.47
C TYR A 67 -0.25 -7.69 8.29
N HIS A 68 0.13 -7.28 9.50
CA HIS A 68 0.89 -8.14 10.40
C HIS A 68 0.06 -9.32 10.92
N GLU A 69 -1.24 -9.13 11.13
CA GLU A 69 -2.17 -10.23 11.45
C GLU A 69 -2.28 -11.23 10.28
N ILE A 70 -2.42 -10.72 9.06
CA ILE A 70 -2.45 -11.53 7.83
C ILE A 70 -1.15 -12.32 7.67
N ARG A 71 0.02 -11.71 7.93
CA ARG A 71 1.30 -12.43 7.90
C ARG A 71 1.29 -13.61 8.86
N ARG A 72 0.94 -13.39 10.14
CA ARG A 72 0.92 -14.48 11.15
C ARG A 72 -0.02 -15.61 10.74
N TYR A 73 -1.19 -15.25 10.20
CA TYR A 73 -2.17 -16.21 9.71
C TYR A 73 -1.63 -17.05 8.53
N ALA A 74 -0.92 -16.42 7.59
CA ALA A 74 -0.31 -17.08 6.44
C ALA A 74 0.86 -17.99 6.86
N GLU A 75 1.73 -17.51 7.76
CA GLU A 75 2.83 -18.31 8.32
C GLU A 75 2.32 -19.58 9.02
N ALA A 76 1.24 -19.47 9.80
CA ALA A 76 0.59 -20.61 10.45
C ALA A 76 0.03 -21.65 9.46
N ARG A 77 -0.12 -21.28 8.17
CA ARG A 77 -0.57 -22.15 7.08
C ARG A 77 0.56 -22.58 6.14
N GLY A 78 1.80 -22.24 6.46
CA GLY A 78 2.94 -22.50 5.58
C GLY A 78 2.90 -21.71 4.27
N VAL A 79 2.22 -20.56 4.26
CA VAL A 79 2.12 -19.67 3.09
C VAL A 79 3.02 -18.46 3.28
N ALA A 80 3.93 -18.22 2.33
CA ALA A 80 4.73 -17.00 2.30
C ALA A 80 4.05 -15.92 1.46
N ILE A 81 3.88 -14.71 2.01
CA ILE A 81 3.43 -13.53 1.26
C ILE A 81 4.65 -12.64 1.01
N ILE A 82 4.86 -12.25 -0.24
CA ILE A 82 6.01 -11.44 -0.68
C ILE A 82 5.48 -10.18 -1.34
N ASN A 83 5.92 -9.01 -0.87
CA ASN A 83 5.59 -7.73 -1.46
C ASN A 83 6.54 -7.41 -2.63
N VAL A 84 6.00 -7.39 -3.84
CA VAL A 84 6.74 -7.07 -5.07
C VAL A 84 6.42 -5.67 -5.58
N THR A 85 5.71 -4.85 -4.81
CA THR A 85 5.35 -3.48 -5.18
C THR A 85 6.47 -2.51 -4.75
N PRO A 86 7.23 -1.92 -5.69
CA PRO A 86 8.26 -0.95 -5.35
C PRO A 86 7.66 0.26 -4.62
N GLY A 87 8.38 0.77 -3.61
CA GLY A 87 7.93 1.93 -2.85
C GLY A 87 6.72 1.72 -1.94
N SER A 88 6.16 0.50 -1.87
CA SER A 88 5.06 0.16 -0.98
C SER A 88 5.39 0.47 0.48
N MET A 89 4.44 1.03 1.21
CA MET A 89 4.50 1.32 2.63
C MET A 89 4.08 0.13 3.51
N ILE A 90 3.62 -0.98 2.92
CA ILE A 90 3.32 -2.20 3.67
C ILE A 90 4.65 -2.83 4.14
N ASP A 91 4.91 -2.77 5.44
CA ASP A 91 6.11 -3.28 6.09
C ASP A 91 5.97 -4.73 6.58
N ALA A 92 4.76 -5.28 6.52
CA ALA A 92 4.47 -6.60 7.08
C ALA A 92 5.09 -7.75 6.30
N PHE A 93 5.38 -7.61 5.00
CA PHE A 93 5.80 -8.73 4.14
C PHE A 93 7.23 -8.52 3.58
N PRO A 94 8.04 -9.58 3.45
CA PRO A 94 9.34 -9.53 2.77
C PRO A 94 9.23 -8.93 1.37
N ARG A 95 10.31 -8.27 0.91
CA ARG A 95 10.36 -7.65 -0.42
C ARG A 95 11.13 -8.49 -1.42
N ALA A 96 10.66 -8.52 -2.66
CA ALA A 96 11.39 -9.07 -3.79
C ALA A 96 11.08 -8.26 -5.05
N ASP A 97 11.97 -8.32 -6.03
CA ASP A 97 11.66 -7.87 -7.38
C ASP A 97 10.84 -8.96 -8.09
N LEU A 98 9.84 -8.58 -8.88
CA LEU A 98 9.03 -9.55 -9.61
C LEU A 98 9.88 -10.39 -10.58
N ASP A 99 10.88 -9.79 -11.21
CA ASP A 99 11.77 -10.48 -12.14
C ASP A 99 12.65 -11.50 -11.43
N SER A 100 13.11 -11.18 -10.20
CA SER A 100 13.92 -12.09 -9.38
C SER A 100 13.19 -13.38 -8.95
N LEU A 101 11.85 -13.37 -8.99
CA LEU A 101 11.03 -14.53 -8.63
C LEU A 101 10.68 -15.41 -9.82
N ARG A 102 11.02 -14.99 -11.05
CA ARG A 102 10.74 -15.74 -12.29
C ARG A 102 11.77 -16.85 -12.53
N ASP A 103 13.02 -16.61 -12.12
CA ASP A 103 14.16 -17.52 -12.35
C ASP A 103 14.13 -18.75 -11.42
N ASP A 104 13.28 -18.73 -10.39
CA ASP A 104 13.06 -19.81 -9.41
C ASP A 104 12.21 -20.98 -9.98
N LYS A 105 11.70 -20.86 -11.22
CA LYS A 105 10.87 -21.88 -11.89
C LYS A 105 11.62 -22.72 -12.93
N THR A 106 12.90 -22.46 -13.17
CA THR A 106 13.68 -23.09 -14.25
C THR A 106 14.34 -24.44 -13.90
N GLU A 107 14.14 -24.97 -12.70
CA GLU A 107 14.76 -26.24 -12.25
C GLU A 107 13.77 -27.43 -12.13
N ILE A 108 12.57 -27.33 -12.68
CA ILE A 108 11.55 -28.39 -12.57
C ILE A 108 11.05 -28.87 -13.94
N ASP A 109 11.93 -29.15 -14.92
CA ASP A 109 11.57 -30.07 -16.02
C ASP A 109 12.77 -30.58 -16.85
N GLU A 110 13.75 -31.27 -16.25
CA GLU A 110 14.68 -32.12 -17.03
C GLU A 110 15.17 -33.35 -16.24
N THR A 111 14.29 -34.19 -15.67
CA THR A 111 14.58 -35.64 -15.51
C THR A 111 13.32 -36.45 -15.18
N ASN A 112 12.69 -37.05 -16.21
CA ASN A 112 12.23 -38.46 -16.30
C ASN A 112 11.15 -38.65 -17.37
#